data_AF-A0A2J8P133-F1
#
_entry.id   AF-A0A2J8P133-F1
#
_cell.length_a   1.000
_cell.length_b   1.000
_cell.length_c   1.000
_cell.angle_alpha   90.00
_cell.angle_beta   90.00
_cell.angle_gamma   90.00
#
_symmetry.space_group_name_H-M   'P 1'
#
loop_
_entity.id
_entity.type
_entity.pdbx_description
1 polymer ?
#
loop_
_entity_poly.entity_id
_entity_poly.type
_entity_poly.pdbx_seq_one_letter_code
_entity_poly.pdbx_strand_id
1 'polypeptide(L)'
;MLVSFDHENKKVRLVLSGEKVLETLQEKGERTNPNHPTLWRPEYGSYMIEGTPGQPYGGTMSEFNTVEANMRKRRKEATSILEENQALCTITSFPRLSWVHTARGQTQPSGRRSFQVPLLSR
;
A
#
# COMPACT_ATOMS: atom_id res chain seq x y z
N MET A 1 1.73 -0.19 2.95
CA MET A 1 0.49 -0.91 3.30
C MET A 1 -0.59 0.09 3.70
N LEU A 2 -1.77 -0.02 3.11
CA LEU A 2 -2.95 0.77 3.41
C LEU A 2 -3.70 0.13 4.58
N VAL A 3 -3.94 0.91 5.63
CA VAL A 3 -4.65 0.46 6.83
C VAL A 3 -5.80 1.39 7.14
N SER A 4 -6.83 0.87 7.79
CA SER A 4 -7.96 1.62 8.31
C SER A 4 -8.08 1.40 9.81
N PHE A 5 -8.38 2.48 10.53
CA PHE A 5 -8.61 2.49 11.96
C PHE A 5 -10.12 2.48 12.23
N ASP A 6 -10.51 1.61 13.15
CA ASP A 6 -11.84 1.50 13.72
C ASP A 6 -11.66 1.74 15.21
N HIS A 7 -11.73 3.03 15.59
CA HIS A 7 -11.42 3.49 16.95
C HIS A 7 -12.44 2.98 17.95
N GLU A 8 -13.72 2.92 17.57
CA GLU A 8 -14.81 2.39 18.39
C GLU A 8 -14.55 0.95 18.82
N ASN A 9 -14.22 0.08 17.86
CA ASN A 9 -13.97 -1.34 18.12
C ASN A 9 -12.51 -1.67 18.45
N LYS A 10 -11.64 -0.65 18.54
CA LYS A 10 -10.18 -0.79 18.77
C LYS A 10 -9.53 -1.76 17.78
N LYS A 11 -9.87 -1.64 16.49
CA LYS A 11 -9.37 -2.53 15.42
C LYS A 11 -8.63 -1.75 14.34
N VAL A 12 -7.59 -2.37 13.80
CA VAL A 12 -6.88 -1.91 12.58
C VAL A 12 -6.99 -2.98 11.50
N ARG A 13 -7.42 -2.62 10.30
CA ARG A 13 -7.62 -3.58 9.20
C ARG A 13 -6.92 -3.12 7.95
N LEU A 14 -6.51 -4.07 7.12
CA LEU A 14 -6.01 -3.79 5.78
C LEU A 14 -7.13 -3.25 4.89
N VAL A 15 -6.80 -2.26 4.07
CA VAL A 15 -7.68 -1.66 3.07
C VAL A 15 -7.38 -2.32 1.73
N LEU A 16 -8.34 -3.05 1.16
CA LEU A 16 -8.14 -3.86 -0.06
C LEU A 16 -8.36 -3.09 -1.37
N SER A 17 -8.33 -1.75 -1.33
CA SER A 17 -8.60 -0.87 -2.47
C SER A 17 -7.33 -0.21 -3.03
N GLY A 18 -6.20 -0.89 -2.95
CA GLY A 18 -4.90 -0.40 -3.43
C GLY A 18 -4.90 -0.04 -4.91
N GLU A 19 -5.63 -0.77 -5.75
CA GLU A 19 -5.78 -0.44 -7.18
C GLU A 19 -6.44 0.92 -7.40
N LYS A 20 -7.52 1.23 -6.67
CA LYS A 20 -8.20 2.54 -6.77
C LYS A 20 -7.30 3.69 -6.30
N VAL A 21 -6.56 3.47 -5.21
CA VAL A 21 -5.58 4.43 -4.69
C VAL A 21 -4.48 4.66 -5.72
N LEU A 22 -3.96 3.59 -6.31
CA LEU A 22 -2.93 3.62 -7.33
C LEU A 22 -3.38 4.37 -8.59
N GLU A 23 -4.57 4.08 -9.10
CA GLU A 23 -5.14 4.77 -10.28
C GLU A 23 -5.20 6.27 -10.05
N THR A 24 -5.71 6.69 -8.89
CA THR A 24 -5.80 8.11 -8.51
C THR A 24 -4.41 8.77 -8.45
N LEU A 25 -3.41 8.07 -7.92
CA LEU A 25 -2.04 8.60 -7.84
C LEU A 25 -1.40 8.75 -9.21
N GLN A 26 -1.57 7.76 -10.09
CA GLN A 26 -1.02 7.80 -11.44
C GLN A 26 -1.68 8.89 -12.30
N GLU A 27 -3.00 9.07 -12.17
CA GLU A 27 -3.75 10.14 -12.84
C GLU A 27 -3.27 11.53 -12.40
N LYS A 28 -3.13 11.76 -11.10
CA LYS A 28 -2.62 13.04 -10.57
C LYS A 28 -1.12 13.24 -10.79
N GLY A 29 -0.40 12.15 -11.03
CA GLY A 29 1.06 12.09 -11.15
C GLY A 29 1.52 11.95 -12.59
N GLU A 30 2.15 10.82 -12.90
CA GLU A 30 2.89 10.61 -14.15
C GLU A 30 2.05 10.64 -15.42
N ARG A 31 0.75 10.34 -15.35
CA ARG A 31 -0.13 10.40 -16.53
C ARG A 31 -0.44 11.84 -16.93
N THR A 32 -0.44 12.77 -15.97
CA THR A 32 -0.65 14.21 -16.23
C THR A 32 0.66 14.95 -16.46
N ASN A 33 1.71 14.57 -15.75
CA ASN A 33 3.03 15.18 -15.87
C ASN A 33 4.10 14.09 -16.06
N PRO A 34 4.64 13.89 -17.27
CA PRO A 34 5.71 12.90 -17.50
C PRO A 34 6.95 13.10 -16.64
N ASN A 35 7.20 14.34 -16.16
CA ASN A 35 8.30 14.69 -15.26
C ASN A 35 7.84 14.75 -13.79
N HIS A 36 6.76 14.05 -13.43
CA HIS A 36 6.29 14.00 -12.05
C HIS A 36 7.39 13.42 -11.14
N PRO A 37 7.66 14.02 -9.97
CA PRO A 37 8.81 13.67 -9.14
C PRO A 37 8.67 12.34 -8.38
N THR A 38 7.55 11.65 -8.54
CA THR A 38 7.20 10.37 -7.90
C THR A 38 6.47 9.50 -8.93
N LEU A 39 6.68 8.18 -8.85
CA LEU A 39 5.97 7.17 -9.64
C LEU A 39 5.33 6.15 -8.70
N TRP A 40 4.23 5.54 -9.14
CA TRP A 40 3.49 4.57 -8.33
C TRP A 40 3.21 3.27 -9.08
N ARG A 41 3.45 2.12 -8.45
CA ARG A 41 3.28 0.79 -9.03
C ARG A 41 2.42 -0.10 -8.13
N PRO A 42 1.71 -1.08 -8.72
CA PRO A 42 1.00 -2.09 -7.92
C PRO A 42 2.00 -3.01 -7.24
N GLU A 43 1.55 -3.64 -6.15
CA GLU A 43 2.30 -4.65 -5.42
C GLU A 43 1.43 -5.89 -5.18
N TYR A 44 2.03 -7.00 -4.72
CA TYR A 44 1.32 -8.29 -4.60
C TYR A 44 0.00 -8.21 -3.81
N GLY A 45 -0.04 -7.48 -2.70
CA GLY A 45 -1.25 -7.32 -1.91
C GLY A 45 -2.12 -6.17 -2.40
N SER A 46 -3.44 -6.38 -2.50
CA SER A 46 -4.41 -5.29 -2.81
C SER A 46 -4.46 -4.17 -1.76
N TYR A 47 -3.69 -4.28 -0.68
CA TYR A 47 -3.47 -3.26 0.34
C TYR A 47 -2.07 -2.63 0.24
N MET A 48 -1.32 -2.90 -0.82
CA MET A 48 0.04 -2.43 -1.03
C MET A 48 0.09 -1.53 -2.28
N ILE A 49 0.93 -0.51 -2.17
CA ILE A 49 1.33 0.37 -3.27
C ILE A 49 2.83 0.59 -3.10
N GLU A 50 3.56 0.60 -4.21
CA GLU A 50 4.98 0.93 -4.24
C GLU A 50 5.16 2.32 -4.84
N GLY A 51 5.95 3.16 -4.18
CA GLY A 51 6.31 4.49 -4.69
C GLY A 51 7.81 4.60 -4.90
N THR A 52 8.24 5.08 -6.05
CA THR A 52 9.65 5.32 -6.41
C THR A 52 9.88 6.79 -6.79
N PRO A 53 11.11 7.30 -6.80
CA PRO A 53 11.36 8.63 -7.35
C PRO A 53 10.99 8.70 -8.85
N GLY A 54 10.57 9.87 -9.29
CA GLY A 54 10.18 10.18 -10.67
C GLY A 54 11.25 9.84 -11.71
N GLN A 55 12.50 10.01 -11.30
CA GLN A 55 13.71 9.74 -12.06
C GLN A 55 14.75 9.15 -11.10
N PRO A 56 15.74 8.40 -11.60
CA PRO A 56 16.88 7.98 -10.79
C PRO A 56 17.57 9.17 -10.12
N TYR A 57 18.06 8.98 -8.90
CA TYR A 57 18.92 9.99 -8.28
C TYR A 57 20.22 10.14 -9.09
N GLY A 58 20.79 11.34 -9.07
CA GLY A 58 22.10 11.60 -9.67
C GLY A 58 23.24 10.86 -8.95
N GLY A 59 24.42 10.88 -9.55
CA GLY A 59 25.59 10.14 -9.05
C GLY A 59 26.48 10.91 -8.07
N THR A 60 26.11 12.13 -7.66
CA THR A 60 26.95 12.96 -6.80
C THR A 60 26.59 12.83 -5.31
N MET A 61 27.52 13.21 -4.43
CA MET A 61 27.29 13.15 -2.98
C MET A 61 26.17 14.09 -2.51
N SER A 62 25.89 15.18 -3.22
CA SER A 62 24.79 16.08 -2.84
C SER A 62 23.41 15.45 -2.98
N GLU A 63 23.26 14.43 -3.82
CA GLU A 63 21.95 13.89 -4.17
C GLU A 63 21.37 13.06 -3.02
N PHE A 64 22.21 12.55 -2.13
CA PHE A 64 21.79 11.90 -0.88
C PHE A 64 20.92 12.82 -0.02
N ASN A 65 21.13 14.14 -0.07
CA ASN A 65 20.32 15.11 0.67
C ASN A 65 18.87 15.21 0.13
N THR A 66 18.59 14.65 -1.05
CA THR A 66 17.27 14.74 -1.71
C THR A 66 16.39 13.50 -1.47
N VAL A 67 16.98 12.38 -1.08
CA VAL A 67 16.29 11.09 -0.93
C VAL A 67 15.15 11.18 0.07
N GLU A 68 15.43 11.71 1.27
CA GLU A 68 14.42 11.84 2.31
C GLU A 68 13.29 12.79 1.88
N ALA A 69 13.63 13.91 1.24
CA ALA A 69 12.64 14.86 0.74
C ALA A 69 11.70 14.20 -0.28
N ASN A 70 12.24 13.36 -1.18
CA ASN A 70 11.44 12.59 -2.13
C ASN A 70 10.55 11.55 -1.43
N MET A 71 11.07 10.81 -0.44
CA MET A 71 10.28 9.85 0.35
C MET A 71 9.13 10.54 1.12
N ARG A 72 9.41 11.71 1.72
CA ARG A 72 8.40 12.53 2.40
C ARG A 72 7.34 13.00 1.42
N LYS A 73 7.72 13.39 0.20
CA LYS A 73 6.77 13.78 -0.86
C LYS A 73 5.84 12.63 -1.23
N ARG A 74 6.38 11.43 -1.50
CA ARG A 74 5.59 10.22 -1.75
C ARG A 74 4.59 9.95 -0.63
N ARG A 75 5.03 10.02 0.62
CA ARG A 75 4.13 9.81 1.77
C ARG A 75 3.01 10.84 1.83
N LYS A 76 3.33 12.13 1.64
CA LYS A 76 2.33 13.22 1.64
C LYS A 76 1.30 13.04 0.53
N GLU A 77 1.75 12.74 -0.66
CA GLU A 77 0.92 12.54 -1.85
C GLU A 77 -0.05 11.37 -1.66
N ALA A 78 0.45 10.19 -1.29
CA ALA A 78 -0.40 9.05 -1.01
C ALA A 78 -1.37 9.31 0.14
N THR A 79 -0.92 9.95 1.22
CA THR A 79 -1.80 10.27 2.37
C THR A 79 -2.92 11.24 1.99
N SER A 80 -2.67 12.17 1.05
CA SER A 80 -3.64 13.21 0.68
C SER A 80 -4.91 12.70 -0.01
N ILE A 81 -4.91 11.44 -0.45
CA ILE A 81 -6.05 10.80 -1.13
C ILE A 81 -6.70 9.70 -0.28
N LEU A 82 -6.21 9.46 0.93
CA LEU A 82 -6.80 8.49 1.85
C LEU A 82 -7.96 9.11 2.61
N GLU A 83 -8.86 8.25 3.09
CA GLU A 83 -9.91 8.65 4.02
C GLU A 83 -9.30 9.04 5.39
N GLU A 84 -10.03 9.85 6.17
CA GLU A 84 -9.57 10.36 7.47
C GLU A 84 -9.18 9.26 8.47
N ASN A 85 -9.88 8.11 8.41
CA ASN A 85 -9.59 6.95 9.25
C ASN A 85 -8.60 5.96 8.59
N GLN A 86 -7.92 6.34 7.51
CA GLN A 86 -6.96 5.50 6.81
C GLN A 86 -5.54 6.07 6.92
N ALA A 87 -4.54 5.19 6.84
CA ALA A 87 -3.15 5.61 6.79
C ALA A 87 -2.31 4.70 5.89
N LEU A 88 -1.19 5.26 5.44
CA LEU A 88 -0.14 4.53 4.76
C LEU A 88 0.98 4.15 5.73
N CYS A 89 1.11 2.86 6.01
CA CYS A 89 2.16 2.30 6.88
C CYS A 89 3.27 1.66 6.05
N THR A 90 4.51 2.03 6.34
CA THR A 90 5.74 1.40 5.79
C THR A 90 6.25 0.38 6.80
N ILE A 91 5.52 -0.73 6.93
CA ILE A 91 5.86 -1.87 7.78
C ILE A 91 6.16 -3.08 6.89
N THR A 92 7.06 -3.94 7.35
CA THR A 92 7.50 -5.12 6.59
C THR A 92 6.45 -6.23 6.58
N SER A 93 5.70 -6.38 7.68
CA SER A 93 4.65 -7.39 7.82
C SER A 93 3.49 -6.81 8.62
N PHE A 94 2.26 -7.09 8.18
CA PHE A 94 1.07 -6.73 8.95
C PHE A 94 0.87 -7.76 10.06
N PRO A 95 0.92 -7.38 11.36
CA PRO A 95 0.97 -8.35 12.47
C PRO A 95 -0.18 -9.35 12.54
N ARG A 96 -1.31 -9.06 11.90
CA ARG A 96 -2.50 -9.92 11.92
C ARG A 96 -2.82 -10.58 10.58
N LEU A 97 -1.92 -10.56 9.59
CA LEU A 97 -2.21 -10.89 8.18
C LEU A 97 -2.96 -12.22 7.95
N SER A 98 -2.76 -13.22 8.81
CA SER A 98 -3.38 -14.55 8.67
C SER A 98 -4.72 -14.72 9.39
N TRP A 99 -5.30 -13.65 9.97
CA TRP A 99 -6.51 -13.74 10.77
C TRP A 99 -7.77 -13.46 9.96
N VAL A 100 -8.89 -14.13 10.28
CA VAL A 100 -10.16 -14.04 9.52
C VAL A 100 -10.78 -12.64 9.47
N HIS A 101 -10.37 -11.72 10.34
CA HIS A 101 -10.89 -10.33 10.37
C HIS A 101 -9.85 -9.27 9.97
N THR A 102 -8.81 -9.67 9.24
CA THR A 102 -7.69 -8.80 8.85
C THR A 102 -8.11 -7.71 7.86
N ALA A 103 -9.04 -8.01 6.96
CA ALA A 103 -9.52 -7.09 5.93
C ALA A 103 -10.99 -6.69 6.16
N ARG A 104 -11.33 -5.43 5.85
CA ARG A 104 -12.75 -5.02 5.78
C ARG A 104 -13.38 -5.68 4.55
N GLY A 105 -14.57 -6.26 4.72
CA GLY A 105 -15.33 -6.86 3.61
C GLY A 105 -15.14 -8.37 3.40
N GLN A 106 -14.42 -9.08 4.28
CA GLN A 106 -14.52 -10.55 4.28
C GLN A 106 -15.91 -10.94 4.80
N THR A 107 -16.78 -11.36 3.87
CA THR A 107 -17.93 -12.20 4.19
C THR A 107 -17.42 -13.45 4.92
N GLN A 108 -18.13 -13.85 5.97
CA GLN A 108 -17.93 -15.16 6.59
C GLN A 108 -17.93 -16.20 5.45
N PRO A 109 -16.94 -17.10 5.34
CA PRO A 109 -16.96 -18.10 4.29
C PRO A 109 -18.21 -18.95 4.48
N SER A 110 -19.21 -18.75 3.64
CA SER A 110 -20.39 -19.59 3.59
C SER A 110 -19.96 -20.95 3.08
N GLY A 111 -19.81 -21.90 4.01
CA GLY A 111 -19.65 -23.32 3.70
C GLY A 111 -18.20 -23.79 3.59
N ARG A 112 -17.92 -24.86 4.35
CA ARG A 112 -16.73 -25.73 4.30
C ARG A 112 -16.06 -25.75 2.92
N ARG A 113 -14.92 -25.08 2.79
CA ARG A 113 -13.87 -25.49 1.85
C ARG A 113 -12.57 -25.56 2.61
N SER A 114 -12.28 -26.77 3.09
CA SER A 114 -10.96 -27.17 3.54
C SER A 114 -9.98 -27.01 2.37
N PHE A 115 -9.05 -26.06 2.48
CA PHE A 115 -7.85 -26.06 1.66
C PHE A 115 -6.99 -27.25 2.10
N GLN A 116 -7.04 -28.34 1.35
CA GLN A 116 -6.11 -29.46 1.52
C GLN A 116 -4.93 -29.21 0.59
N VAL A 117 -3.79 -28.82 1.16
CA VAL A 117 -2.52 -28.79 0.43
C VAL A 117 -2.09 -30.25 0.23
N PRO A 118 -1.85 -30.73 -0.99
CA PRO A 118 -1.35 -32.08 -1.19
C PRO A 118 0.07 -32.16 -0.61
N LEU A 119 0.29 -33.07 0.35
CA LEU A 119 1.63 -33.46 0.75
C LEU A 119 2.27 -34.16 -0.46
N LEU A 120 3.26 -33.51 -1.06
CA LEU A 120 4.20 -34.17 -1.96
C LEU A 120 4.94 -35.25 -1.15
N SER A 121 4.61 -36.50 -1.42
CA SER A 121 5.37 -37.67 -0.96
C SER A 121 6.78 -37.60 -1.56
N ARG A 122 7.78 -37.71 -0.70
CA ARG A 122 9.17 -37.97 -1.09
C ARG A 122 9.30 -39.29 -1.84
#